data_AF-A0A6M3L4C2-F1
#
_entry.id   AF-A0A6M3L4C2-F1
#
_cell.length_a   1.000
_cell.length_b   1.000
_cell.length_c   1.000
_cell.angle_alpha   90.00
_cell.angle_beta   90.00
_cell.angle_gamma   90.00
#
_symmetry.space_group_name_H-M   'P 1'
#
loop_
_entity.id
_entity.type
_entity.pdbx_description
1 polymer ?
#
loop_
_entity_poly.entity_id
_entity_poly.type
_entity_poly.pdbx_seq_one_letter_code
_entity_poly.pdbx_strand_id
1 'polypeptide(L)'
;MSRKAWKSFVVIIIVIAGVVLLYLTIRAETVSVTRGWTTPVGAEAGEYDLRYTTNAADTIKIRTQWPKWIEGMQLPGVAGTPDSVVIDSLLPNTIYYFAIWSWNEYGWSEISNIVIDTTGALPVVPEKITDFF
;
A
#
# COMPACT_ATOMS: atom_id res chain seq x y z
N MET A 1 -44.40 -15.29 -18.43
CA MET A 1 -43.58 -15.23 -17.20
C MET A 1 -44.19 -14.22 -16.24
N SER A 2 -44.34 -14.53 -14.95
CA SER A 2 -45.02 -13.62 -14.00
C SER A 2 -44.12 -12.43 -13.64
N ARG A 3 -44.73 -11.28 -13.30
CA ARG A 3 -43.99 -10.09 -12.81
C ARG A 3 -43.11 -10.40 -11.59
N LYS A 4 -43.52 -11.37 -10.75
CA LYS A 4 -42.74 -11.86 -9.60
C LYS A 4 -41.53 -12.69 -10.03
N ALA A 5 -41.68 -13.55 -11.04
CA ALA A 5 -40.57 -14.33 -11.61
C ALA A 5 -39.53 -13.43 -12.30
N TRP A 6 -39.98 -12.40 -13.03
CA TRP A 6 -39.08 -11.42 -13.66
C TRP A 6 -38.26 -10.63 -12.64
N LYS A 7 -38.88 -10.12 -11.57
CA LYS A 7 -38.17 -9.40 -10.50
C LYS A 7 -37.13 -10.28 -9.80
N SER A 8 -37.48 -11.53 -9.53
CA SER A 8 -36.56 -12.50 -8.89
C SER A 8 -35.37 -12.82 -9.80
N PHE A 9 -35.61 -12.98 -11.11
CA PHE A 9 -34.56 -13.20 -12.10
C PHE A 9 -33.59 -12.02 -12.23
N VAL A 10 -34.11 -10.79 -12.25
CA VAL A 10 -33.29 -9.56 -12.31
C VAL A 10 -32.42 -9.40 -11.05
N VAL A 11 -32.97 -9.68 -9.86
CA VAL A 11 -32.19 -9.63 -8.62
C VAL A 11 -31.06 -10.65 -8.62
N ILE A 12 -31.31 -11.87 -9.09
CA ILE A 12 -30.28 -12.92 -9.19
C ILE A 12 -29.17 -12.50 -10.17
N ILE A 13 -29.50 -11.92 -11.32
CA ILE A 13 -28.50 -11.42 -12.27
C ILE A 13 -27.67 -10.29 -11.66
N ILE A 14 -28.27 -9.35 -10.93
CA ILE A 14 -27.53 -8.26 -10.26
C ILE A 14 -26.60 -8.82 -9.19
N VAL A 15 -27.05 -9.79 -8.41
CA VAL A 15 -26.21 -10.46 -7.40
C VAL A 15 -25.06 -11.22 -8.05
N ILE A 16 -25.32 -11.99 -9.11
CA ILE A 16 -24.27 -12.71 -9.84
C ILE A 16 -23.29 -11.74 -10.50
N ALA A 17 -23.78 -10.70 -11.16
CA ALA A 17 -22.94 -9.66 -11.77
C ALA A 17 -22.08 -8.97 -10.71
N GLY A 18 -22.64 -8.64 -9.53
CA GLY A 18 -21.91 -8.06 -8.40
C GLY A 18 -20.84 -9.01 -7.83
N VAL A 19 -21.17 -10.30 -7.68
CA VAL A 19 -20.21 -11.33 -7.23
C VAL A 19 -19.11 -11.57 -8.26
N VAL A 20 -19.42 -11.57 -9.56
CA VAL A 20 -18.44 -11.69 -10.65
C VAL A 20 -17.56 -10.44 -10.73
N LEU A 21 -18.13 -9.24 -10.59
CA LEU A 21 -17.37 -7.99 -10.55
C LEU A 21 -16.43 -7.96 -9.33
N LEU A 22 -16.91 -8.45 -8.18
CA LEU A 22 -16.10 -8.63 -6.97
C LEU A 22 -14.99 -9.66 -7.21
N TYR A 23 -15.27 -10.80 -7.86
CA TYR A 23 -14.29 -11.84 -8.18
C TYR A 23 -13.20 -11.35 -9.17
N LEU A 24 -13.59 -10.55 -10.16
CA LEU A 24 -12.67 -9.94 -11.14
C LEU A 24 -11.79 -8.85 -10.53
N THR A 25 -12.22 -8.24 -9.43
CA THR A 25 -11.46 -7.20 -8.71
C THR A 25 -10.34 -7.79 -7.84
N ILE A 26 -10.35 -9.09 -7.56
CA ILE A 26 -9.46 -9.74 -6.57
C ILE A 26 -8.07 -10.11 -7.14
N ARG A 27 -7.73 -9.77 -8.39
CA ARG A 27 -6.43 -10.17 -9.01
C ARG A 27 -5.59 -9.02 -9.57
N ALA A 28 -5.46 -7.93 -8.84
CA ALA A 28 -4.31 -7.05 -9.09
C ALA A 28 -3.06 -7.73 -8.52
N GLU A 29 -2.16 -8.18 -9.40
CA GLU A 29 -0.84 -8.65 -8.98
C GLU A 29 -0.04 -7.45 -8.45
N THR A 30 0.50 -7.59 -7.25
CA THR A 30 1.20 -6.52 -6.54
C THR A 30 2.58 -6.96 -6.11
N VAL A 31 3.43 -5.99 -5.84
CA VAL A 31 4.78 -6.19 -5.32
C VAL A 31 4.94 -5.43 -4.02
N SER A 32 6.02 -5.73 -3.30
CA SER A 32 6.37 -5.06 -2.06
C SER A 32 7.75 -4.40 -2.13
N VAL A 33 7.96 -3.39 -1.30
CA VAL A 33 9.26 -2.73 -1.12
C VAL A 33 9.58 -2.64 0.36
N THR A 34 10.85 -2.80 0.72
CA THR A 34 11.32 -2.58 2.10
C THR A 34 11.94 -1.19 2.20
N ARG A 35 11.56 -0.43 3.22
CA ARG A 35 12.13 0.89 3.51
C ARG A 35 12.68 0.92 4.92
N GLY A 36 13.91 1.42 5.05
CA GLY A 36 14.59 1.58 6.33
C GLY A 36 14.95 3.05 6.59
N TRP A 37 15.02 3.41 7.86
CA TRP A 37 15.41 4.73 8.36
C TRP A 37 16.15 4.58 9.70
N THR A 38 16.70 5.68 10.19
CA THR A 38 17.27 5.75 11.54
C THR A 38 16.26 6.38 12.47
N THR A 39 15.98 5.75 13.61
CA THR A 39 15.05 6.26 14.61
C THR A 39 15.53 7.60 15.15
N PRO A 40 14.72 8.67 15.06
CA PRO A 40 15.11 9.97 15.56
C PRO A 40 15.14 9.99 17.10
N VAL A 41 15.95 10.88 17.66
CA VAL A 41 16.00 11.12 19.11
C VAL A 41 14.65 11.66 19.58
N GLY A 42 14.09 11.06 20.64
CA GLY A 42 12.84 11.53 21.26
C GLY A 42 11.56 10.99 20.63
N ALA A 43 11.64 9.96 19.76
CA ALA A 43 10.48 9.29 19.17
C ALA A 43 10.15 7.94 19.81
N GLU A 44 10.96 7.42 20.72
CA GLU A 44 10.97 6.02 21.21
C GLU A 44 9.65 5.55 21.85
N ALA A 45 8.84 6.48 22.37
CA ALA A 45 7.52 6.20 22.95
C ALA A 45 6.35 6.69 22.08
N GLY A 46 6.65 7.14 20.85
CA GLY A 46 5.71 7.77 19.96
C GLY A 46 5.31 6.87 18.80
N GLU A 47 5.10 7.48 17.63
CA GLU A 47 4.57 6.79 16.45
C GLU A 47 5.26 7.25 15.17
N TYR A 48 5.14 6.42 14.13
CA TYR A 48 5.48 6.80 12.77
C TYR A 48 4.22 6.97 11.92
N ASP A 49 4.27 7.88 10.97
CA ASP A 49 3.32 7.99 9.87
C ASP A 49 4.10 7.99 8.57
N LEU A 50 4.11 6.86 7.85
CA LEU A 50 4.72 6.72 6.54
C LEU A 50 3.65 6.83 5.47
N ARG A 51 3.89 7.71 4.50
CA ARG A 51 2.97 8.01 3.41
C ARG A 51 3.64 7.87 2.07
N TYR A 52 2.82 7.64 1.06
CA TYR A 52 3.30 7.49 -0.30
C TYR A 52 2.31 7.98 -1.35
N THR A 53 2.83 8.24 -2.54
CA THR A 53 2.07 8.70 -3.71
C THR A 53 2.81 8.29 -4.98
N THR A 54 2.08 8.22 -6.10
CA THR A 54 2.66 8.07 -7.45
C THR A 54 2.72 9.42 -8.18
N ASN A 55 2.20 10.48 -7.58
CA ASN A 55 2.19 11.82 -8.15
C ASN A 55 3.28 12.69 -7.52
N ALA A 56 4.29 13.07 -8.32
CA ALA A 56 5.40 13.91 -7.88
C ALA A 56 4.95 15.25 -7.27
N ALA A 57 3.82 15.81 -7.72
CA ALA A 57 3.32 17.10 -7.20
C ALA A 57 2.84 17.02 -5.74
N ASP A 58 2.60 15.83 -5.21
CA ASP A 58 2.18 15.66 -3.82
C ASP A 58 3.35 15.78 -2.84
N THR A 59 4.60 15.74 -3.31
CA THR A 59 5.78 15.74 -2.43
C THR A 59 5.99 17.05 -1.67
N ILE A 60 5.28 18.11 -2.06
CA ILE A 60 5.31 19.43 -1.40
C ILE A 60 4.15 19.62 -0.41
N LYS A 61 3.27 18.62 -0.25
CA LYS A 61 2.08 18.71 0.59
C LYS A 61 2.37 18.43 2.06
N ILE A 62 1.56 19.00 2.94
CA ILE A 62 1.57 18.67 4.37
C ILE A 62 1.09 17.23 4.61
N ARG A 63 1.52 16.63 5.73
CA ARG A 63 1.25 15.22 6.10
C ARG A 63 -0.18 14.77 5.78
N THR A 64 -1.19 15.50 6.26
CA THR A 64 -2.61 15.12 6.15
C THR A 64 -3.19 15.13 4.73
N GLN A 65 -2.48 15.72 3.76
CA GLN A 65 -2.95 15.86 2.37
C GLN A 65 -2.36 14.80 1.43
N TRP A 66 -1.45 13.95 1.92
CA TRP A 66 -0.92 12.82 1.15
C TRP A 66 -2.01 11.75 0.96
N PRO A 67 -2.06 11.11 -0.22
CA PRO A 67 -3.21 10.29 -0.61
C PRO A 67 -3.24 8.90 0.06
N LYS A 68 -2.08 8.37 0.47
CA LYS A 68 -1.96 7.02 1.04
C LYS A 68 -1.02 7.02 2.24
N TRP A 69 -1.36 6.23 3.25
CA TRP A 69 -0.55 5.99 4.44
C TRP A 69 -0.45 4.48 4.70
N ILE A 70 0.55 4.08 5.49
CA ILE A 70 0.73 2.71 5.96
C ILE A 70 0.05 2.56 7.32
N GLU A 71 -0.80 1.55 7.44
CA GLU A 71 -1.45 1.20 8.71
C GLU A 71 -0.56 0.25 9.53
N GLY A 72 -0.75 0.26 10.86
CA GLY A 72 -0.09 -0.72 11.75
C GLY A 72 1.44 -0.59 11.79
N MET A 73 1.98 0.63 11.70
CA MET A 73 3.41 0.85 11.84
C MET A 73 3.90 0.41 13.22
N GLN A 74 5.13 -0.12 13.28
CA GLN A 74 5.80 -0.40 14.54
C GLN A 74 6.03 0.89 15.33
N LEU A 75 6.09 0.76 16.65
CA LEU A 75 6.56 1.85 17.51
C LEU A 75 8.05 2.13 17.22
N PRO A 76 8.50 3.39 17.29
CA PRO A 76 9.90 3.73 17.12
C PRO A 76 10.81 2.94 18.06
N GLY A 77 11.91 2.44 17.52
CA GLY A 77 12.95 1.75 18.28
C GLY A 77 13.78 2.69 19.16
N VAL A 78 15.00 2.25 19.50
CA VAL A 78 15.94 3.09 20.24
C VAL A 78 16.49 4.18 19.31
N ALA A 79 16.59 5.42 19.78
CA ALA A 79 17.17 6.49 19.00
C ALA A 79 18.56 6.14 18.44
N GLY A 80 18.78 6.52 17.17
CA GLY A 80 20.01 6.23 16.45
C GLY A 80 20.14 4.80 15.94
N THR A 81 19.18 3.91 16.22
CA THR A 81 19.15 2.55 15.67
C THR A 81 18.32 2.48 14.38
N PRO A 82 18.58 1.49 13.51
CA PRO A 82 17.81 1.34 12.28
C PRO A 82 16.44 0.70 12.54
N ASP A 83 15.40 1.29 11.95
CA ASP A 83 14.05 0.75 11.86
C ASP A 83 13.68 0.52 10.39
N SER A 84 12.68 -0.33 10.12
CA SER A 84 12.22 -0.60 8.76
C SER A 84 10.79 -1.09 8.66
N VAL A 85 10.13 -0.84 7.52
CA VAL A 85 8.80 -1.40 7.20
C VAL A 85 8.78 -2.02 5.81
N VAL A 86 7.96 -3.06 5.66
CA VAL A 86 7.60 -3.64 4.37
C VAL A 86 6.30 -2.99 3.90
N ILE A 87 6.32 -2.44 2.70
CA ILE A 87 5.18 -1.78 2.06
C ILE A 87 4.68 -2.70 0.96
N ASP A 88 3.52 -3.32 1.17
CA ASP A 88 2.92 -4.28 0.25
C ASP A 88 1.87 -3.60 -0.66
N SER A 89 1.25 -4.40 -1.52
CA SER A 89 0.12 -4.00 -2.38
C SER A 89 0.45 -2.83 -3.32
N LEU A 90 1.71 -2.73 -3.76
CA LEU A 90 2.14 -1.74 -4.74
C LEU A 90 1.98 -2.28 -6.16
N LEU A 91 1.69 -1.37 -7.10
CA LEU A 91 1.67 -1.71 -8.51
C LEU A 91 3.10 -1.97 -8.99
N PRO A 92 3.34 -2.99 -9.83
CA PRO A 92 4.64 -3.24 -10.43
C PRO A 92 5.01 -2.14 -11.43
N ASN A 93 6.31 -1.99 -11.74
CA ASN A 93 6.84 -1.02 -12.72
C ASN A 93 6.32 0.41 -12.51
N THR A 94 6.16 0.84 -11.26
CA THR A 94 5.53 2.11 -10.90
C THR A 94 6.47 2.93 -10.03
N ILE A 95 6.60 4.22 -10.35
CA ILE A 95 7.37 5.17 -9.53
C ILE A 95 6.53 5.59 -8.33
N TYR A 96 7.12 5.48 -7.15
CA TYR A 96 6.56 5.91 -5.88
C TYR A 96 7.47 6.91 -5.19
N TYR A 97 6.83 7.86 -4.51
CA TYR A 97 7.46 8.84 -3.63
C TYR A 97 7.02 8.50 -2.21
N PHE A 98 7.98 8.34 -1.30
CA PHE A 98 7.75 8.00 0.10
C PHE A 98 8.26 9.10 1.02
N ALA A 99 7.52 9.34 2.10
CA ALA A 99 7.90 10.25 3.17
C ALA A 99 7.45 9.67 4.51
N ILE A 100 8.21 9.96 5.57
CA ILE A 100 7.88 9.53 6.93
C ILE A 100 7.91 10.73 7.88
N TRP A 101 7.01 10.69 8.85
CA TRP A 101 6.97 11.57 10.01
C TRP A 101 7.10 10.73 11.28
N SER A 102 7.68 11.33 12.32
CA SER A 102 7.66 10.79 13.68
C SER A 102 6.82 11.68 14.56
N TRP A 103 6.17 11.08 15.55
CA TRP A 103 5.42 11.77 16.59
C TRP A 103 6.01 11.46 17.95
N ASN A 104 5.90 12.41 18.88
CA ASN A 104 6.07 12.19 20.31
C ASN A 104 5.05 13.04 21.08
N GLU A 105 5.11 13.01 22.41
CA GLU A 105 4.18 13.73 23.29
C GLU A 105 4.09 15.26 23.02
N TYR A 106 5.07 15.85 22.34
CA TYR A 106 5.11 17.26 21.98
C TYR A 106 4.58 17.57 20.57
N GLY A 107 4.47 16.56 19.69
CA GLY A 107 3.89 16.73 18.37
C GLY A 107 4.57 15.94 17.26
N TRP A 108 4.22 16.28 16.02
CA TRP A 108 4.78 15.70 14.80
C TRP A 108 6.07 16.41 14.39
N SER A 109 7.03 15.65 13.88
CA SER A 109 8.22 16.18 13.23
C SER A 109 7.89 16.92 11.93
N GLU A 110 8.88 17.59 11.35
CA GLU A 110 8.86 17.93 9.92
C GLU A 110 8.91 16.67 9.06
N ILE A 111 8.66 16.84 7.75
CA ILE A 111 8.75 15.75 6.76
C ILE A 111 10.19 15.28 6.62
N SER A 112 10.40 13.97 6.45
CA SER A 112 11.69 13.41 6.04
C SER A 112 12.12 13.89 4.65
N ASN A 113 13.30 13.51 4.20
CA ASN A 113 13.60 13.52 2.76
C ASN A 113 12.60 12.63 2.00
N ILE A 114 12.34 12.99 0.74
CA ILE A 114 11.52 12.17 -0.15
C ILE A 114 12.38 11.07 -0.74
N VAL A 115 11.95 9.81 -0.55
CA VAL A 115 12.56 8.66 -1.21
C VAL A 115 11.78 8.36 -2.49
N ILE A 116 12.50 8.30 -3.61
CA ILE A 116 11.92 7.92 -4.91
C ILE A 116 12.34 6.49 -5.20
N ASP A 117 11.37 5.64 -5.51
CA ASP A 117 11.62 4.25 -5.88
C ASP A 117 10.79 3.83 -7.08
N THR A 118 11.30 2.90 -7.87
CA THR A 118 10.53 2.25 -8.92
C THR A 118 10.36 0.79 -8.55
N THR A 119 9.11 0.36 -8.38
CA THR A 119 8.82 -1.04 -8.10
C THR A 119 9.25 -1.94 -9.26
N GLY A 120 9.72 -3.14 -8.92
CA GLY A 120 10.09 -4.14 -9.93
C GLY A 120 8.91 -4.62 -10.76
N ALA A 121 9.23 -5.31 -11.85
CA ALA A 121 8.23 -6.07 -12.60
C ALA A 121 7.76 -7.29 -11.79
N LEU A 122 6.60 -7.82 -12.17
CA LEU A 122 6.14 -9.09 -11.64
C LEU A 122 7.07 -10.23 -12.09
N PRO A 123 7.28 -11.26 -11.26
CA PRO A 123 8.04 -12.42 -11.65
C PRO A 123 7.35 -13.14 -12.81
N VAL A 124 8.14 -13.66 -13.76
CA VAL A 124 7.62 -14.42 -14.89
C VAL A 124 7.18 -15.80 -14.40
N VAL A 125 5.95 -16.20 -14.74
CA VAL A 125 5.44 -17.55 -14.44
C VAL A 125 6.31 -18.59 -15.17
N PRO A 126 6.81 -19.65 -14.49
CA PRO A 126 7.58 -20.71 -15.13
C PRO A 126 6.81 -21.40 -16.27
N GLU A 127 7.53 -21.86 -17.28
CA GLU A 127 6.94 -22.64 -18.36
C GLU A 127 6.40 -23.99 -17.86
N LYS A 128 5.38 -24.51 -18.55
CA LYS A 128 4.80 -25.83 -18.25
C LYS A 128 5.86 -26.91 -18.49
N ILE A 129 6.04 -27.82 -17.53
CA ILE A 129 6.87 -29.03 -17.70
C ILE A 129 6.25 -29.92 -18.80
N THR A 130 7.04 -30.26 -19.81
CA THR A 130 6.60 -31.07 -20.97
C THR A 130 7.13 -32.51 -20.96
N ASP A 131 8.06 -32.84 -20.08
CA ASP A 131 8.87 -34.06 -20.10
C ASP A 131 8.97 -34.76 -18.72
N PHE A 132 7.83 -34.95 -18.05
CA PHE A 132 7.78 -35.73 -16.80
C PHE A 132 7.92 -37.23 -17.10
N PHE A 133 9.02 -37.85 -16.64
CA PHE A 133 9.34 -39.28 -16.82
C PHE A 133 9.14 -40.11 -15.56
#